data_AF-A0A6G2DP04-F1
#
_entry.id   AF-A0A6G2DP04-F1
#
_cell.length_a   1.000
_cell.length_b   1.000
_cell.length_c   1.000
_cell.angle_alpha   90.00
_cell.angle_beta   90.00
_cell.angle_gamma   90.00
#
_symmetry.space_group_name_H-M   'P 1'
#
loop_
_entity.id
_entity.type
_entity.pdbx_description
1 polymer ?
#
loop_
_entity_poly.entity_id
_entity_poly.type
_entity_poly.pdbx_seq_one_letter_code
_entity_poly.pdbx_strand_id
1 'polypeptide(L)'
;ESTPDTKAEETVEPKEETKTAKGTQEEGKEGQAPVQEVNPEYKVTTGTVEKSTESELDFTTEVVPDDTKYVDEEVVERQGSKGVQVTKTTYETVEGVETDKVLSTSTEVTKEHVNQQVSRSTKPIEGTLVEESLEKIPFKEKIEEDDQLKKGSEVVAQEGKEGQKKITKTFNTIKG
;
A
#
# COMPACT_ATOMS: atom_id res chain seq x y z
N GLU A 1 -138.91 -4.97 8.16
CA GLU A 1 -138.57 -5.61 6.87
C GLU A 1 -137.94 -4.54 5.99
N SER A 2 -136.88 -4.91 5.26
CA SER A 2 -136.26 -4.17 4.16
C SER A 2 -135.26 -3.04 4.48
N THR A 3 -134.03 -3.33 4.03
CA THR A 3 -132.87 -2.53 3.59
C THR A 3 -132.91 -1.00 3.61
N PRO A 4 -131.72 -0.39 3.81
CA PRO A 4 -131.14 0.35 2.68
C PRO A 4 -129.68 -0.02 2.39
N ASP A 5 -129.39 -0.21 1.11
CA ASP A 5 -128.06 -0.14 0.53
C ASP A 5 -127.53 1.29 0.67
N THR A 6 -126.36 1.48 1.27
CA THR A 6 -125.54 2.68 1.06
C THR A 6 -124.07 2.29 1.02
N LYS A 7 -123.50 2.59 -0.14
CA LYS A 7 -122.11 2.49 -0.58
C LYS A 7 -121.13 3.26 0.32
N ALA A 8 -120.00 2.62 0.65
CA ALA A 8 -118.71 3.22 0.98
C ALA A 8 -117.65 2.24 0.43
N GLU A 9 -116.99 2.54 -0.69
CA GLU A 9 -115.67 3.19 -0.78
C GLU A 9 -114.59 2.46 0.01
N GLU A 10 -113.63 1.81 -0.68
CA GLU A 10 -112.19 2.02 -0.46
C GLU A 10 -111.33 1.35 -1.56
N THR A 11 -110.43 2.17 -2.12
CA THR A 11 -109.04 1.94 -2.59
C THR A 11 -108.61 0.64 -3.29
N VAL A 12 -108.08 0.80 -4.51
CA VAL A 12 -107.29 -0.19 -5.26
C VAL A 12 -105.81 0.09 -5.01
N GLU A 13 -105.10 -0.85 -4.39
CA GLU A 13 -103.62 -0.87 -4.31
C GLU A 13 -103.00 -1.47 -5.58
N PRO A 14 -101.83 -0.99 -6.05
CA PRO A 14 -101.20 -1.47 -7.28
C PRO A 14 -100.37 -2.75 -7.04
N LYS A 15 -100.44 -3.70 -7.97
CA LYS A 15 -99.58 -4.89 -8.05
C LYS A 15 -98.11 -4.49 -8.33
N GLU A 16 -97.18 -4.86 -7.45
CA GLU A 16 -95.75 -4.89 -7.77
C GLU A 16 -95.44 -6.08 -8.68
N GLU A 17 -94.98 -5.81 -9.90
CA GLU A 17 -94.30 -6.81 -10.75
C GLU A 17 -92.80 -6.79 -10.43
N THR A 18 -92.31 -7.84 -9.78
CA THR A 18 -90.88 -8.08 -9.58
C THR A 18 -90.24 -8.57 -10.90
N LYS A 19 -89.55 -7.68 -11.60
CA LYS A 19 -88.72 -8.04 -12.76
C LYS A 19 -87.41 -8.68 -12.28
N THR A 20 -87.25 -9.98 -12.47
CA THR A 20 -85.98 -10.69 -12.25
C THR A 20 -85.17 -10.69 -13.55
N ALA A 21 -84.06 -9.95 -13.58
CA ALA A 21 -83.07 -10.03 -14.65
C ALA A 21 -82.05 -11.12 -14.31
N LYS A 22 -82.12 -12.28 -14.97
CA LYS A 22 -81.15 -13.39 -14.82
C LYS A 22 -79.85 -13.00 -15.54
N GLY A 23 -78.77 -12.75 -14.79
CA GLY A 23 -77.43 -12.47 -15.35
C GLY A 23 -76.81 -13.71 -16.01
N THR A 24 -75.75 -13.53 -16.82
CA THR A 24 -75.00 -14.58 -17.53
C THR A 24 -74.19 -15.54 -16.64
N GLN A 25 -74.51 -15.63 -15.35
CA GLN A 25 -73.82 -16.51 -14.39
C GLN A 25 -74.34 -17.95 -14.49
N GLU A 26 -73.48 -18.92 -14.15
CA GLU A 26 -73.82 -20.34 -14.17
C GLU A 26 -75.00 -20.63 -13.22
N GLU A 27 -75.88 -21.54 -13.62
CA GLU A 27 -77.13 -21.85 -12.90
C GLU A 27 -76.82 -22.35 -11.48
N GLY A 28 -77.31 -21.63 -10.46
CA GLY A 28 -77.00 -21.89 -9.05
C GLY A 28 -75.87 -21.03 -8.44
N LYS A 29 -75.26 -20.13 -9.22
CA LYS A 29 -74.24 -19.16 -8.75
C LYS A 29 -74.69 -17.70 -8.88
N GLU A 30 -75.97 -17.47 -9.15
CA GLU A 30 -76.57 -16.15 -9.30
C GLU A 30 -76.36 -15.30 -8.03
N GLY A 31 -75.72 -14.13 -8.21
CA GLY A 31 -75.43 -13.21 -7.11
C GLY A 31 -74.16 -13.54 -6.31
N GLN A 32 -73.46 -14.65 -6.59
CA GLN A 32 -72.11 -14.85 -6.06
C GLN A 32 -71.10 -14.02 -6.85
N ALA A 33 -70.19 -13.35 -6.15
CA ALA A 33 -69.03 -12.73 -6.77
C ALA A 33 -68.17 -13.83 -7.44
N PRO A 34 -67.61 -13.59 -8.63
CA PRO A 34 -66.69 -14.55 -9.25
C PRO A 34 -65.52 -14.79 -8.29
N VAL A 35 -65.28 -16.07 -7.95
CA VAL A 35 -64.13 -16.46 -7.13
C VAL A 35 -62.90 -16.34 -8.03
N GLN A 36 -62.07 -15.33 -7.78
CA GLN A 36 -60.79 -15.19 -8.45
C GLN A 36 -59.81 -16.20 -7.85
N GLU A 37 -59.18 -17.01 -8.72
CA GLU A 37 -58.10 -17.90 -8.30
C GLU A 37 -56.96 -17.05 -7.71
N VAL A 38 -56.44 -17.45 -6.55
CA VAL A 38 -55.35 -16.71 -5.90
C VAL A 38 -54.10 -16.77 -6.77
N ASN A 39 -53.53 -15.63 -7.10
CA ASN A 39 -52.27 -15.58 -7.86
C ASN A 39 -51.16 -16.31 -7.06
N PRO A 40 -50.29 -17.08 -7.72
CA PRO A 40 -49.19 -17.74 -7.03
C PRO A 40 -48.27 -16.71 -6.36
N GLU A 41 -47.85 -17.00 -5.13
CA GLU A 41 -46.93 -16.14 -4.39
C GLU A 41 -45.52 -16.24 -4.99
N TYR A 42 -45.00 -15.12 -5.46
CA TYR A 42 -43.65 -15.04 -6.04
C TYR A 42 -42.60 -15.13 -4.93
N LYS A 43 -41.75 -16.17 -4.97
CA LYS A 43 -40.63 -16.34 -4.05
C LYS A 43 -39.34 -15.90 -4.72
N VAL A 44 -38.76 -14.81 -4.24
CA VAL A 44 -37.41 -14.39 -4.62
C VAL A 44 -36.42 -15.43 -4.12
N THR A 45 -35.64 -16.01 -5.02
CA THR A 45 -34.55 -16.94 -4.67
C THR A 45 -33.24 -16.18 -4.57
N THR A 46 -32.59 -16.28 -3.41
CA THR A 46 -31.24 -15.75 -3.19
C THR A 46 -30.20 -16.87 -3.24
N GLY A 47 -28.99 -16.52 -3.66
CA GLY A 47 -27.84 -17.42 -3.76
C GLY A 47 -26.53 -16.67 -3.56
N THR A 48 -25.41 -17.32 -3.87
CA THR A 48 -24.07 -16.74 -3.76
C THR A 48 -23.20 -17.07 -4.97
N VAL A 49 -22.28 -16.17 -5.30
CA VAL A 49 -21.25 -16.37 -6.31
C VAL A 49 -19.89 -15.91 -5.76
N GLU A 50 -18.83 -16.67 -6.03
CA GLU A 50 -17.46 -16.33 -5.62
C GLU A 50 -16.65 -15.82 -6.81
N LYS A 51 -15.94 -14.71 -6.61
CA LYS A 51 -14.94 -14.18 -7.54
C LYS A 51 -13.57 -14.19 -6.88
N SER A 52 -12.54 -14.57 -7.64
CA SER A 52 -11.15 -14.52 -7.21
C SER A 52 -10.35 -13.53 -8.04
N THR A 53 -9.39 -12.87 -7.42
CA THR A 53 -8.44 -11.96 -8.07
C THR A 53 -7.06 -12.20 -7.47
N GLU A 54 -6.08 -12.37 -8.35
CA GLU A 54 -4.68 -12.54 -7.96
C GLU A 54 -3.95 -11.20 -7.97
N SER A 55 -3.10 -10.98 -6.96
CA SER A 55 -2.21 -9.83 -6.85
C SER A 55 -0.81 -10.29 -6.46
N GLU A 56 0.20 -9.64 -7.02
CA GLU A 56 1.59 -9.92 -6.67
C GLU A 56 1.95 -9.34 -5.30
N LEU A 57 2.79 -10.05 -4.55
CA LEU A 57 3.42 -9.54 -3.33
C LEU A 57 4.89 -9.24 -3.61
N ASP A 58 5.26 -7.96 -3.53
CA ASP A 58 6.63 -7.53 -3.72
C ASP A 58 7.53 -8.05 -2.58
N PHE A 59 8.79 -8.33 -2.91
CA PHE A 59 9.80 -8.71 -1.94
C PHE A 59 10.62 -7.49 -1.50
N THR A 60 11.27 -7.60 -0.34
CA THR A 60 12.20 -6.58 0.14
C THR A 60 13.65 -7.01 -0.08
N THR A 61 14.57 -6.04 -0.05
CA THR A 61 16.01 -6.31 -0.12
C THR A 61 16.64 -6.10 1.24
N GLU A 62 17.28 -7.14 1.75
CA GLU A 62 18.03 -7.12 3.00
C GLU A 62 19.53 -7.02 2.67
N VAL A 63 20.20 -6.02 3.25
CA VAL A 63 21.64 -5.80 3.04
C VAL A 63 22.40 -6.31 4.25
N VAL A 64 23.31 -7.26 4.03
CA VAL A 64 24.18 -7.83 5.05
C VAL A 64 25.59 -7.27 4.85
N PRO A 65 26.21 -6.65 5.86
CA PRO A 65 27.60 -6.21 5.74
C PRO A 65 28.55 -7.41 5.76
N ASP A 66 29.51 -7.43 4.84
CA ASP A 66 30.56 -8.43 4.73
C ASP A 66 31.92 -7.76 4.92
N ASP A 67 32.60 -8.08 6.02
CA ASP A 67 33.90 -7.53 6.40
C ASP A 67 35.08 -8.35 5.84
N THR A 68 34.80 -9.42 5.10
CA THR A 68 35.83 -10.27 4.49
C THR A 68 36.35 -9.70 3.16
N LYS A 69 35.53 -8.87 2.50
CA LYS A 69 35.79 -8.26 1.19
C LYS A 69 35.94 -6.74 1.30
N TYR A 70 36.82 -6.18 0.46
CA TYR A 70 37.07 -4.73 0.39
C TYR A 70 35.82 -3.98 -0.06
N VAL A 71 35.65 -2.78 0.49
CA VAL A 71 34.60 -1.85 0.05
C VAL A 71 34.51 -1.76 -1.47
N ASP A 72 33.29 -1.53 -1.98
CA ASP A 72 32.92 -1.37 -3.41
C ASP A 72 32.42 -2.63 -4.14
N GLU A 73 32.41 -3.80 -3.48
CA GLU A 73 31.76 -5.01 -4.02
C GLU A 73 30.40 -5.28 -3.35
N GLU A 74 29.38 -5.56 -4.17
CA GLU A 74 28.08 -6.09 -3.73
C GLU A 74 27.81 -7.43 -4.42
N VAL A 75 27.36 -8.42 -3.65
CA VAL A 75 27.03 -9.76 -4.15
C VAL A 75 25.62 -10.13 -3.74
N VAL A 76 24.80 -10.55 -4.71
CA VAL A 76 23.48 -11.10 -4.39
C VAL A 76 23.64 -12.52 -3.90
N GLU A 77 23.41 -12.74 -2.60
CA GLU A 77 23.51 -14.05 -1.95
C GLU A 77 22.23 -14.86 -2.15
N ARG A 78 21.08 -14.18 -2.20
CA ARG A 78 19.77 -14.79 -2.46
C ARG A 78 18.97 -13.90 -3.39
N GLN A 79 18.53 -14.46 -4.51
CA GLN A 79 17.62 -13.77 -5.42
C GLN A 79 16.25 -13.62 -4.75
N GLY A 80 15.68 -12.41 -4.85
CA GLY A 80 14.32 -12.16 -4.42
C GLY A 80 13.31 -12.75 -5.41
N SER A 81 12.15 -13.14 -4.92
CA SER A 81 11.04 -13.56 -5.78
C SER A 81 9.72 -13.05 -5.24
N LYS A 82 8.89 -12.52 -6.14
CA LYS A 82 7.55 -12.08 -5.78
C LYS A 82 6.69 -13.25 -5.30
N GLY A 83 5.91 -12.98 -4.26
CA GLY A 83 4.83 -13.84 -3.80
C GLY A 83 3.55 -13.59 -4.60
N VAL A 84 2.51 -14.36 -4.28
CA VAL A 84 1.17 -14.25 -4.87
C VAL A 84 0.15 -14.29 -3.75
N GLN A 85 -0.78 -13.35 -3.78
CA GLN A 85 -1.93 -13.27 -2.90
C GLN A 85 -3.20 -13.38 -3.73
N VAL A 86 -4.16 -14.16 -3.24
CA VAL A 86 -5.48 -14.31 -3.85
C VAL A 86 -6.51 -13.65 -2.93
N THR A 87 -7.29 -12.73 -3.50
CA THR A 87 -8.46 -12.15 -2.85
C THR A 87 -9.71 -12.86 -3.37
N LYS A 88 -10.50 -13.43 -2.48
CA LYS A 88 -11.79 -14.06 -2.79
C LYS A 88 -12.91 -13.19 -2.23
N THR A 89 -13.85 -12.81 -3.10
CA THR A 89 -15.04 -12.03 -2.73
C THR A 89 -16.29 -12.81 -3.08
N THR A 90 -17.15 -13.03 -2.10
CA THR A 90 -18.45 -13.68 -2.26
C THR A 90 -19.53 -12.62 -2.34
N TYR A 91 -20.33 -12.64 -3.41
CA TYR A 91 -21.44 -11.73 -3.66
C TYR A 91 -22.77 -12.46 -3.49
N GLU A 92 -23.82 -11.72 -3.09
CA GLU A 92 -25.20 -12.21 -3.13
C GLU A 92 -25.72 -12.20 -4.57
N THR A 93 -26.44 -13.25 -4.94
CA THR A 93 -27.17 -13.32 -6.21
C THR A 93 -28.67 -13.30 -5.93
N VAL A 94 -29.44 -12.57 -6.73
CA VAL A 94 -30.91 -12.56 -6.71
C VAL A 94 -31.38 -13.09 -8.05
N GLU A 95 -32.21 -14.14 -8.06
CA GLU A 95 -32.66 -14.80 -9.30
C GLU A 95 -31.49 -15.23 -10.21
N GLY A 96 -30.36 -15.62 -9.60
CA GLY A 96 -29.13 -16.00 -10.30
C GLY A 96 -28.31 -14.84 -10.88
N VAL A 97 -28.77 -13.59 -10.71
CA VAL A 97 -28.03 -12.38 -11.13
C VAL A 97 -27.19 -11.88 -9.96
N GLU A 98 -25.89 -11.70 -10.18
CA GLU A 98 -24.99 -11.09 -9.19
C GLU A 98 -25.44 -9.68 -8.84
N THR A 99 -25.42 -9.37 -7.55
CA THR A 99 -25.67 -8.02 -7.02
C THR A 99 -24.37 -7.43 -6.47
N ASP A 100 -24.32 -6.11 -6.29
CA ASP A 100 -23.16 -5.43 -5.67
C ASP A 100 -23.01 -5.70 -4.17
N LYS A 101 -23.90 -6.51 -3.57
CA LYS A 101 -23.86 -6.84 -2.15
C LYS A 101 -22.80 -7.90 -1.87
N VAL A 102 -21.70 -7.47 -1.27
CA VAL A 102 -20.64 -8.36 -0.77
C VAL A 102 -21.07 -9.03 0.53
N LEU A 103 -20.94 -10.35 0.59
CA LEU A 103 -21.20 -11.17 1.78
C LEU A 103 -19.91 -11.46 2.56
N SER A 104 -18.80 -11.66 1.86
CA SER A 104 -17.51 -11.97 2.48
C SER A 104 -16.35 -11.57 1.56
N THR A 105 -15.23 -11.16 2.16
CA THR A 105 -13.95 -10.98 1.49
C THR A 105 -12.86 -11.62 2.32
N SER A 106 -12.06 -12.47 1.70
CA SER A 106 -10.93 -13.14 2.33
C SER A 106 -9.70 -13.01 1.44
N THR A 107 -8.53 -12.91 2.07
CA THR A 107 -7.25 -12.88 1.37
C THR A 107 -6.38 -14.02 1.86
N GLU A 108 -5.72 -14.70 0.93
CA GLU A 108 -4.85 -15.84 1.20
C GLU A 108 -3.55 -15.67 0.41
N VAL A 109 -2.41 -15.93 1.05
CA VAL A 109 -1.11 -15.95 0.37
C VAL A 109 -0.92 -17.36 -0.19
N THR A 110 -0.97 -17.49 -1.51
CA THR A 110 -0.79 -18.79 -2.20
C THR A 110 0.68 -19.08 -2.49
N LYS A 111 1.50 -18.03 -2.59
CA LYS A 111 2.96 -18.15 -2.73
C LYS A 111 3.63 -17.09 -1.87
N GLU A 112 4.42 -17.53 -0.91
CA GLU A 112 5.25 -16.63 -0.09
C GLU A 112 6.26 -15.88 -0.97
N HIS A 113 6.50 -14.61 -0.62
CA HIS A 113 7.60 -13.86 -1.21
C HIS A 113 8.93 -14.33 -0.63
N VAL A 114 10.00 -14.18 -1.40
CA VAL A 114 11.36 -14.45 -0.94
C VAL A 114 12.11 -13.14 -1.01
N ASN A 115 12.61 -12.65 0.13
CA ASN A 115 13.44 -11.46 0.17
C ASN A 115 14.75 -11.67 -0.57
N GLN A 116 15.22 -10.61 -1.23
CA GLN A 116 16.54 -10.57 -1.83
C GLN A 116 17.56 -10.29 -0.72
N GLN A 117 18.64 -11.07 -0.68
CA GLN A 117 19.75 -10.84 0.23
C GLN A 117 20.97 -10.37 -0.56
N VAL A 118 21.50 -9.21 -0.20
CA VAL A 118 22.70 -8.63 -0.80
C VAL A 118 23.77 -8.49 0.27
N SER A 119 24.92 -9.11 0.03
CA SER A 119 26.13 -8.88 0.81
C SER A 119 26.83 -7.63 0.28
N ARG A 120 27.08 -6.65 1.16
CA ARG A 120 27.82 -5.42 0.85
C ARG A 120 29.15 -5.45 1.57
N SER A 121 30.22 -5.31 0.81
CA SER A 121 31.59 -5.37 1.31
C SER A 121 31.95 -4.13 2.12
N THR A 122 32.58 -4.33 3.27
CA THR A 122 32.87 -3.30 4.28
C THR A 122 34.32 -3.29 4.76
N LYS A 123 35.16 -4.22 4.30
CA LYS A 123 36.56 -4.28 4.74
C LYS A 123 37.28 -2.98 4.35
N PRO A 124 37.86 -2.25 5.32
CA PRO A 124 38.53 -1.00 5.05
C PRO A 124 39.75 -1.21 4.17
N ILE A 125 40.01 -0.26 3.29
CA ILE A 125 41.29 -0.14 2.59
C ILE A 125 42.16 0.78 3.45
N GLU A 126 43.18 0.20 4.07
CA GLU A 126 44.18 0.93 4.86
C GLU A 126 45.20 1.57 3.92
N GLY A 127 45.44 2.86 4.09
CA GLY A 127 46.40 3.65 3.34
C GLY A 127 47.38 4.38 4.25
N THR A 128 48.47 4.87 3.67
CA THR A 128 49.44 5.73 4.35
C THR A 128 49.72 6.94 3.50
N LEU A 129 49.50 8.13 4.05
CA LEU A 129 49.85 9.41 3.44
C LEU A 129 51.12 9.95 4.10
N VAL A 130 52.15 10.21 3.30
CA VAL A 130 53.41 10.80 3.76
C VAL A 130 53.52 12.23 3.27
N GLU A 131 53.60 13.18 4.21
CA GLU A 131 53.81 14.59 3.92
C GLU A 131 55.25 14.98 4.33
N GLU A 132 56.00 15.54 3.39
CA GLU A 132 57.38 15.98 3.62
C GLU A 132 57.47 17.50 3.54
N SER A 133 58.03 18.14 4.57
CA SER A 133 58.29 19.58 4.60
C SER A 133 59.73 19.88 5.00
N LEU A 134 60.29 20.95 4.43
CA LEU A 134 61.66 21.40 4.69
C LEU A 134 61.61 22.71 5.49
N GLU A 135 62.20 22.70 6.69
CA GLU A 135 62.32 23.88 7.54
C GLU A 135 63.78 24.38 7.51
N LYS A 136 63.97 25.67 7.23
CA LYS A 136 65.29 26.30 7.23
C LYS A 136 65.74 26.62 8.65
N ILE A 137 67.01 26.35 8.95
CA ILE A 137 67.64 26.67 10.24
C ILE A 137 68.63 27.82 10.01
N PRO A 138 68.37 29.03 10.55
CA PRO A 138 69.29 30.14 10.40
C PRO A 138 70.60 29.86 11.16
N PHE A 139 71.72 30.33 10.61
CA PHE A 139 73.00 30.29 11.32
C PHE A 139 73.10 31.43 12.34
N LYS A 140 73.94 31.25 13.36
CA LYS A 140 74.24 32.30 14.33
C LYS A 140 75.53 32.99 13.96
N GLU A 141 75.54 34.31 14.08
CA GLU A 141 76.76 35.11 13.97
C GLU A 141 77.49 35.12 15.32
N LYS A 142 78.82 35.07 15.26
CA LYS A 142 79.69 35.22 16.42
C LYS A 142 80.78 36.21 16.05
N ILE A 143 80.93 37.25 16.87
CA ILE A 143 81.98 38.25 16.74
C ILE A 143 83.08 37.89 17.73
N GLU A 144 84.31 37.82 17.26
CA GLU A 144 85.50 37.59 18.08
C GLU A 144 86.49 38.74 17.83
N GLU A 145 87.05 39.31 18.90
CA GLU A 145 88.05 40.38 18.79
C GLU A 145 89.40 39.78 18.40
N ASP A 146 90.02 40.32 17.35
CA ASP A 146 91.34 39.90 16.86
C ASP A 146 92.31 41.09 16.88
N ASP A 147 93.35 41.00 17.73
CA ASP A 147 94.37 42.02 17.91
C ASP A 147 95.25 42.25 16.65
N GLN A 148 95.18 41.35 15.65
CA GLN A 148 95.89 41.49 14.38
C GLN A 148 95.13 42.36 13.36
N LEU A 149 93.82 42.60 13.56
CA LEU A 149 93.02 43.44 12.68
C LEU A 149 93.17 44.94 13.01
N LYS A 150 93.12 45.78 11.97
CA LYS A 150 93.14 47.24 12.16
C LYS A 150 91.88 47.68 12.90
N LYS A 151 92.04 48.59 13.87
CA LYS A 151 90.93 49.16 14.64
C LYS A 151 89.82 49.69 13.72
N GLY A 152 88.62 49.15 13.91
CA GLY A 152 87.43 49.50 13.11
C GLY A 152 87.25 48.69 11.82
N SER A 153 88.05 47.62 11.60
CA SER A 153 87.86 46.69 10.48
C SER A 153 87.19 45.40 10.96
N GLU A 154 86.28 44.86 10.15
CA GLU A 154 85.63 43.56 10.35
C GLU A 154 85.86 42.69 9.12
N VAL A 155 86.19 41.42 9.33
CA VAL A 155 86.38 40.43 8.25
C VAL A 155 85.62 39.17 8.61
N VAL A 156 84.86 38.63 7.65
CA VAL A 156 84.17 37.35 7.80
C VAL A 156 85.20 36.21 7.72
N ALA A 157 85.55 35.64 8.88
CA ALA A 157 86.48 34.50 8.95
C ALA A 157 85.86 33.19 8.44
N GLN A 158 84.54 33.02 8.61
CA GLN A 158 83.80 31.85 8.14
C GLN A 158 82.40 32.26 7.70
N GLU A 159 82.04 31.93 6.45
CA GLU A 159 80.68 32.13 5.97
C GLU A 159 79.70 31.20 6.70
N GLY A 160 78.67 31.79 7.31
CA GLY A 160 77.54 31.06 7.84
C GLY A 160 76.71 30.43 6.71
N LYS A 161 76.22 29.21 6.92
CA LYS A 161 75.33 28.52 5.98
C LYS A 161 74.06 28.12 6.71
N GLU A 162 72.92 28.43 6.11
CA GLU A 162 71.63 27.96 6.61
C GLU A 162 71.60 26.42 6.58
N GLY A 163 71.20 25.83 7.70
CA GLY A 163 70.87 24.40 7.74
C GLY A 163 69.48 24.15 7.16
N GLN A 164 69.18 22.89 6.87
CA GLN A 164 67.83 22.45 6.51
C GLN A 164 67.46 21.24 7.35
N LYS A 165 66.21 21.22 7.84
CA LYS A 165 65.62 20.09 8.56
C LYS A 165 64.47 19.53 7.73
N LYS A 166 64.54 18.24 7.43
CA LYS A 166 63.44 17.49 6.83
C LYS A 166 62.48 17.03 7.93
N ILE A 167 61.21 17.38 7.78
CA ILE A 167 60.11 16.93 8.65
C ILE A 167 59.25 16.00 7.81
N THR A 168 59.10 14.76 8.27
CA THR A 168 58.24 13.75 7.64
C THR A 168 57.08 13.47 8.57
N LYS A 169 55.85 13.72 8.11
CA LYS A 169 54.61 13.34 8.79
C LYS A 169 54.01 12.13 8.08
N THR A 170 53.62 11.12 8.86
CA THR A 170 52.98 9.91 8.35
C THR A 170 51.58 9.85 8.93
N PHE A 171 50.57 9.79 8.06
CA PHE A 171 49.16 9.68 8.42
C PHE A 171 48.62 8.33 7.96
N ASN A 172 47.92 7.63 8.85
CA ASN A 172 47.16 6.44 8.49
C ASN A 172 45.79 6.87 7.97
N THR A 173 45.37 6.36 6.81
CA THR A 173 44.07 6.69 6.19
C THR A 173 43.21 5.44 6.06
N ILE A 174 41.91 5.61 6.19
CA ILE A 174 40.90 4.60 5.84
C ILE A 174 40.14 5.19 4.64
N LYS A 175 40.28 4.57 3.47
CA LYS A 175 39.85 5.07 2.15
C LYS A 175 40.68 6.21 1.52
N GLY A 176 42.00 6.00 1.39
CA GLY A 176 42.86 6.84 0.55
C GLY A 176 43.17 8.20 1.14
#